data_AF-A0A5J6Q4F5-F1
#
_entry.id   AF-A0A5J6Q4F5-F1
#
_cell.length_a   1.000
_cell.length_b   1.000
_cell.length_c   1.000
_cell.angle_alpha   90.00
_cell.angle_beta   90.00
_cell.angle_gamma   90.00
#
_symmetry.space_group_name_H-M   'P 1'
#
loop_
_entity.id
_entity.type
_entity.pdbx_description
1 polymer ?
#
loop_
_entity_poly.entity_id
_entity_poly.type
_entity_poly.pdbx_seq_one_letter_code
_entity_poly.pdbx_strand_id
1 'polypeptide(L)'
;MTASGAQGSESAADVARVLADPGLGLGDSDTLSTLAEEAISGGASTIELDCGAISFMDSRGFGSLIQFRNALCEKGTVLKLINIPRQMEMLLEITGTADLLKAGG
;
A
#
# COMPACT_ATOMS: atom_id res chain seq x y z
N MET A 1 12.53 32.41 -24.88
CA MET A 1 12.81 30.96 -25.08
C MET A 1 12.08 30.21 -23.98
N THR A 2 10.86 29.75 -24.30
CA THR A 2 10.49 28.32 -24.39
C THR A 2 10.30 27.71 -23.00
N ALA A 3 9.11 27.81 -22.41
CA ALA A 3 7.90 27.00 -22.62
C ALA A 3 7.98 25.62 -21.94
N SER A 4 6.80 25.17 -21.48
CA SER A 4 6.44 23.77 -21.17
C SER A 4 6.66 23.37 -19.71
N GLY A 5 5.65 22.98 -18.94
CA GLY A 5 4.26 22.73 -19.28
C GLY A 5 3.43 22.61 -18.02
N ALA A 6 2.16 22.99 -18.14
CA ALA A 6 1.15 22.62 -17.17
C ALA A 6 1.17 21.11 -16.99
N GLN A 7 1.37 20.65 -15.77
CA GLN A 7 0.74 19.42 -15.32
C GLN A 7 -0.36 19.89 -14.38
N GLY A 8 -1.58 19.91 -14.93
CA GLY A 8 -2.77 20.17 -14.14
C GLY A 8 -2.76 19.20 -12.97
N SER A 9 -2.82 19.74 -11.76
CA SER A 9 -3.35 18.99 -10.62
C SER A 9 -4.84 18.81 -10.89
N GLU A 10 -5.16 17.87 -11.75
CA GLU A 10 -6.51 17.33 -11.87
C GLU A 10 -6.85 16.76 -10.49
N SER A 11 -7.82 17.39 -9.84
CA SER A 11 -8.34 17.09 -8.50
C SER A 11 -8.48 15.58 -8.27
N ALA A 12 -7.47 14.94 -7.67
CA ALA A 12 -7.45 13.50 -7.42
C ALA A 12 -7.80 13.26 -5.94
N ALA A 13 -8.98 12.70 -5.70
CA ALA A 13 -9.51 12.37 -4.38
C ALA A 13 -8.44 11.78 -3.45
N ASP A 14 -8.18 12.41 -2.30
CA ASP A 14 -7.66 11.86 -1.04
C ASP A 14 -6.86 10.53 -1.08
N VAL A 15 -5.87 10.41 -1.97
CA VAL A 15 -5.05 9.20 -2.15
C VAL A 15 -3.60 9.49 -1.79
N ALA A 16 -3.07 8.80 -0.78
CA ALA A 16 -1.66 8.83 -0.42
C ALA A 16 -0.92 7.62 -1.02
N ARG A 17 0.28 7.83 -1.57
CA ARG A 17 1.14 6.75 -2.08
C ARG A 17 2.28 6.47 -1.12
N VAL A 18 2.49 5.20 -0.82
CA VAL A 18 3.54 4.71 0.06
C VAL A 18 4.37 3.68 -0.68
N LEU A 19 5.69 3.84 -0.71
CA LEU A 19 6.60 2.85 -1.27
C LEU A 19 6.85 1.77 -0.20
N ALA A 20 6.59 0.51 -0.51
CA ALA A 20 6.99 -0.57 0.37
C ALA A 20 8.52 -0.72 0.33
N ASP A 21 9.15 -0.72 1.49
CA ASP A 21 10.58 -1.02 1.60
C ASP A 21 10.82 -2.50 1.24
N PRO A 22 11.92 -2.86 0.53
CA PRO A 22 12.27 -4.25 0.23
C PRO A 22 12.39 -5.15 1.49
N GLY A 23 12.59 -4.57 2.67
CA GLY A 23 12.64 -5.22 3.98
C GLY A 23 11.30 -5.40 4.68
N LEU A 24 10.15 -5.06 4.06
CA LEU A 24 8.80 -5.19 4.66
C LEU A 24 8.49 -6.61 5.21
N GLY A 25 9.26 -7.64 4.81
CA GLY A 25 9.16 -9.02 5.28
C GLY A 25 9.88 -9.37 6.60
N LEU A 26 10.80 -8.52 7.11
CA LEU A 26 11.77 -8.97 8.12
C LEU A 26 11.54 -8.50 9.57
N GLY A 27 10.46 -7.76 9.88
CA GLY A 27 10.10 -7.46 11.27
C GLY A 27 9.55 -6.07 11.54
N ASP A 28 9.42 -5.23 10.51
CA ASP A 28 9.15 -3.81 10.68
C ASP A 28 7.65 -3.46 10.76
N SER A 29 6.98 -4.09 11.72
CA SER A 29 5.58 -3.80 12.07
C SER A 29 5.39 -2.32 12.48
N ASP A 30 6.44 -1.73 13.05
CA ASP A 30 6.48 -0.34 13.51
C ASP A 30 6.48 0.65 12.34
N THR A 31 7.26 0.37 11.29
CA THR A 31 7.30 1.18 10.05
C THR A 31 5.93 1.23 9.35
N LEU A 32 5.24 0.09 9.20
CA LEU A 32 3.90 0.07 8.61
C LEU A 32 2.90 0.87 9.47
N SER A 33 2.96 0.75 10.78
CA SER A 33 2.06 1.46 11.69
C SER A 33 2.25 2.97 11.57
N THR A 34 3.50 3.42 11.57
CA THR A 34 3.85 4.84 11.42
C THR A 34 3.40 5.38 10.06
N LEU A 35 3.63 4.63 8.96
CA LEU A 35 3.16 5.01 7.63
C LEU A 35 1.64 5.12 7.54
N ALA A 36 0.90 4.27 8.26
CA ALA A 36 -0.56 4.36 8.37
C ALA A 36 -0.95 5.66 9.07
N GLU A 37 -0.35 5.94 10.23
CA GLU A 37 -0.67 7.12 11.03
C GLU A 37 -0.37 8.42 10.29
N GLU A 38 0.75 8.49 9.56
CA GLU A 38 1.09 9.65 8.74
C GLU A 38 0.10 9.84 7.59
N ALA A 39 -0.26 8.77 6.89
CA ALA A 39 -1.21 8.84 5.78
C ALA A 39 -2.63 9.20 6.25
N ILE A 40 -3.08 8.64 7.38
CA ILE A 40 -4.37 8.97 8.00
C ILE A 40 -4.37 10.42 8.48
N SER A 41 -3.29 10.89 9.13
CA SER A 41 -3.17 12.27 9.58
C SER A 41 -3.16 13.28 8.43
N GLY A 42 -2.69 12.84 7.25
CA GLY A 42 -2.76 13.60 6.00
C GLY A 42 -4.16 13.76 5.41
N GLY A 43 -5.18 13.09 5.97
CA GLY A 43 -6.58 13.14 5.50
C GLY A 43 -6.95 12.06 4.49
N ALA A 44 -5.98 11.26 4.04
CA ALA A 44 -6.16 10.32 2.93
C ALA A 44 -7.25 9.28 3.21
N SER A 45 -8.24 9.24 2.33
CA SER A 45 -9.31 8.24 2.32
C SER A 45 -8.88 6.95 1.61
N THR A 46 -7.80 6.99 0.83
CA THR A 46 -7.21 5.81 0.17
C THR A 46 -5.69 5.85 0.26
N ILE A 47 -5.06 4.70 0.45
CA ILE A 47 -3.61 4.54 0.45
C ILE A 47 -3.23 3.52 -0.63
N GLU A 48 -2.36 3.92 -1.54
CA GLU A 48 -1.75 3.06 -2.54
C GLU A 48 -0.36 2.62 -2.08
N LEU A 49 -0.19 1.33 -1.78
CA LEU A 49 1.09 0.74 -1.39
C LEU A 49 1.78 0.14 -2.63
N ASP A 50 2.90 0.73 -3.04
CA ASP A 50 3.72 0.23 -4.13
C ASP A 50 4.58 -0.94 -3.66
N CYS A 51 4.21 -2.13 -4.13
CA CYS A 51 4.87 -3.39 -3.79
C CYS A 51 6.01 -3.75 -4.74
N GLY A 52 6.36 -2.88 -5.69
CA GLY A 52 7.34 -3.17 -6.74
C GLY A 52 8.76 -3.44 -6.25
N ALA A 53 9.11 -2.90 -5.07
CA ALA A 53 10.39 -3.15 -4.44
C ALA A 53 10.39 -4.40 -3.53
N ILE A 54 9.22 -4.98 -3.24
CA ILE A 54 9.10 -6.19 -2.42
C ILE A 54 9.62 -7.37 -3.23
N SER A 55 10.80 -7.86 -2.86
CA SER A 55 11.40 -9.03 -3.52
C SER A 55 10.97 -10.35 -2.89
N PHE A 56 10.48 -10.32 -1.65
CA PHE A 56 10.07 -11.51 -0.90
C PHE A 56 9.11 -11.15 0.24
N MET A 57 8.11 -12.01 0.51
CA MET A 57 7.16 -11.84 1.61
C MET A 57 6.96 -13.17 2.35
N ASP A 58 7.46 -13.24 3.58
CA ASP A 58 7.21 -14.34 4.51
C ASP A 58 5.82 -14.25 5.15
N SER A 59 5.44 -15.30 5.90
CA SER A 59 4.24 -15.31 6.74
C SER A 59 4.16 -14.13 7.72
N ARG A 60 5.30 -13.62 8.20
CA ARG A 60 5.38 -12.45 9.07
C ARG A 60 5.07 -11.16 8.32
N GLY A 61 5.72 -10.91 7.19
CA GLY A 61 5.44 -9.74 6.35
C GLY A 61 3.99 -9.70 5.86
N PHE A 62 3.47 -10.87 5.50
CA PHE A 62 2.07 -11.03 5.12
C PHE A 62 1.11 -10.70 6.29
N GLY A 63 1.38 -11.23 7.49
CA GLY A 63 0.60 -10.91 8.68
C GLY A 63 0.62 -9.42 9.03
N SER A 64 1.78 -8.75 8.90
CA SER A 64 1.90 -7.31 9.09
C SER A 64 1.12 -6.51 8.05
N LEU A 65 1.10 -6.94 6.79
CA LEU A 65 0.30 -6.32 5.74
C LEU A 65 -1.21 -6.38 6.03
N ILE A 66 -1.70 -7.53 6.50
CA ILE A 66 -3.11 -7.70 6.87
C ILE A 66 -3.46 -6.83 8.09
N GLN A 67 -2.58 -6.76 9.10
CA GLN A 67 -2.77 -5.88 10.25
C GLN A 67 -2.81 -4.40 9.86
N PHE A 68 -1.89 -3.98 8.98
CA PHE A 68 -1.86 -2.62 8.43
C PHE A 68 -3.16 -2.28 7.70
N ARG A 69 -3.64 -3.16 6.81
CA ARG A 69 -4.94 -3.01 6.13
C ARG A 69 -6.09 -2.86 7.12
N ASN A 70 -6.09 -3.64 8.20
CA ASN A 70 -7.15 -3.57 9.21
C ASN A 70 -7.12 -2.25 9.96
N ALA A 71 -5.94 -1.78 10.39
CA ALA A 71 -5.78 -0.49 11.05
C ALA A 71 -6.30 0.68 10.18
N LEU A 72 -6.02 0.64 8.87
CA LEU A 72 -6.55 1.63 7.92
C LEU A 72 -8.07 1.53 7.77
N CYS A 73 -8.60 0.31 7.65
CA CYS A 73 -10.03 0.08 7.51
C CYS A 73 -10.82 0.51 8.75
N GLU A 74 -10.27 0.33 9.96
CA GLU A 74 -10.87 0.82 11.21
C GLU A 74 -10.99 2.36 11.25
N LYS A 75 -10.18 3.06 10.46
CA LYS A 75 -10.21 4.52 10.30
C LYS A 75 -11.00 4.97 9.07
N GLY A 76 -11.59 4.05 8.32
CA GLY A 76 -12.33 4.35 7.08
C GLY A 76 -11.44 4.59 5.87
N THR A 77 -10.13 4.34 5.97
CA THR A 77 -9.17 4.46 4.87
C THR A 77 -9.05 3.14 4.12
N VAL A 78 -9.06 3.19 2.79
CA VAL A 78 -8.95 2.02 1.92
C VAL A 78 -7.49 1.77 1.55
N LEU A 79 -6.98 0.55 1.76
CA LEU A 79 -5.67 0.15 1.24
C LEU A 79 -5.83 -0.46 -0.17
N LYS A 80 -5.03 0.02 -1.12
CA LYS A 80 -4.84 -0.54 -2.46
C LYS A 80 -3.39 -0.95 -2.63
N LEU A 81 -3.16 -2.13 -3.16
CA LEU A 81 -1.82 -2.57 -3.53
C LEU A 81 -1.60 -2.27 -5.02
N ILE A 82 -0.46 -1.66 -5.35
CA ILE A 82 -0.06 -1.37 -6.73
C ILE A 82 1.29 -2.00 -7.03
N ASN A 83 1.55 -2.29 -8.30
CA ASN A 83 2.81 -2.89 -8.77
C ASN A 83 3.16 -4.20 -8.03
N ILE A 84 2.15 -5.05 -7.81
CA ILE A 84 2.27 -6.29 -7.03
C ILE A 84 3.15 -7.27 -7.80
N PRO A 85 4.24 -7.79 -7.22
CA PRO A 85 5.05 -8.80 -7.88
C PRO A 85 4.29 -10.13 -7.97
N ARG A 86 4.50 -10.86 -9.07
CA ARG A 86 3.84 -12.16 -9.37
C ARG A 86 3.83 -13.14 -8.19
N GLN A 87 4.93 -13.20 -7.44
CA GLN A 87 5.07 -14.09 -6.28
C GLN A 87 4.11 -13.72 -5.15
N MET A 88 3.89 -12.42 -4.94
CA MET A 88 2.95 -11.92 -3.95
C MET A 88 1.50 -12.09 -4.42
N GLU A 89 1.22 -11.89 -5.72
CA GLU A 89 -0.10 -12.22 -6.29
C GLU A 89 -0.46 -13.69 -6.03
N MET A 90 0.44 -14.62 -6.35
CA MET A 90 0.21 -16.05 -6.08
C MET A 90 0.01 -16.34 -4.60
N LEU A 91 0.73 -15.66 -3.71
CA LEU A 91 0.58 -15.81 -2.25
C LEU A 91 -0.79 -15.30 -1.79
N LEU A 92 -1.26 -14.16 -2.31
CA LEU A 92 -2.59 -13.61 -2.05
C LEU A 92 -3.70 -14.56 -2.53
N GLU A 93 -3.51 -15.18 -3.71
CA GLU A 93 -4.45 -16.17 -4.24
C GLU A 93 -4.48 -17.46 -3.39
N ILE A 94 -3.31 -18.02 -3.06
CA ILE A 94 -3.21 -19.26 -2.27
C ILE A 94 -3.79 -19.07 -0.86
N THR A 95 -3.62 -17.90 -0.26
CA THR A 95 -4.14 -17.57 1.07
C THR A 95 -5.60 -17.10 1.06
N GLY A 96 -6.21 -16.91 -0.11
CA GLY A 96 -7.58 -16.42 -0.26
C GLY A 96 -7.76 -14.95 0.17
N THR A 97 -6.68 -14.16 0.17
CA THR A 97 -6.69 -12.76 0.64
C THR A 97 -6.61 -11.74 -0.48
N ALA A 98 -6.55 -12.19 -1.73
CA ALA A 98 -6.58 -11.32 -2.91
C ALA A 98 -7.79 -10.37 -2.94
N ASP A 99 -8.97 -10.81 -2.47
CA ASP A 99 -10.17 -9.95 -2.43
C ASP A 99 -10.16 -8.95 -1.25
N LEU A 100 -9.45 -9.27 -0.17
CA LEU A 100 -9.28 -8.37 0.99
C LEU A 100 -8.36 -7.19 0.69
N LEU A 101 -7.39 -7.44 -0.19
CA LEU A 101 -6.39 -6.52 -0.66
C LEU A 101 -6.65 -6.30 -2.15
N LYS A 102 -7.81 -5.72 -2.50
CA LYS A 102 -8.15 -5.45 -3.90
C LYS A 102 -6.98 -4.72 -4.56
N ALA A 103 -6.25 -5.47 -5.38
CA ALA A 103 -5.34 -4.91 -6.35
C ALA A 103 -6.20 -3.94 -7.17
N GLY A 104 -5.84 -2.65 -7.17
CA GLY A 104 -6.59 -1.66 -7.93
C GLY A 104 -6.58 -2.06 -9.39
N GLY A 105 -7.69 -2.62 -9.87
CA GLY A 105 -8.02 -2.70 -11.29
C GLY A 105 -8.56 -1.36 -11.77
#